data_AF-A0A4R1MB50-F1
#
_entry.id   AF-A0A4R1MB50-F1
#
_cell.length_a   1.000
_cell.length_b   1.000
_cell.length_c   1.000
_cell.angle_alpha   90.00
_cell.angle_beta   90.00
_cell.angle_gamma   90.00
#
_symmetry.space_group_name_H-M   'P 1'
#
loop_
_entity.id
_entity.type
_entity.pdbx_description
1 polymer ?
#
loop_
_entity_poly.entity_id
_entity_poly.type
_entity_poly.pdbx_seq_one_letter_code
_entity_poly.pdbx_strand_id
1 'polypeptide(L)'
;MQKEGRNTWLVHPCDRSDVKKLTFAQKLWLPLFLSVTCLTAITAFDAWSLRQVRIEERESDLANNADNVVSLARQYSNLEQQATLTRDAAQKAVMERIKGMRFGKDGYYTIMTDEPKMLMHPFKPELIGRTLGDFKDANGTLLYQEAVNVAKANGAGFIHYVWPRPGEDRLVPKLTRIASFKPWGWIFLDGVYLDDIDTAFHHLLIRSGAILAAVALMLSVVIAALNRGLQRSLGGEPDDAAEAARRGASGGLSVRRSSSRRPRLLNHSAGRHTDWHRSSRHFAWNPTTKSNEALLTTRYRGR
;
A
#
# COMPACT_ATOMS: atom_id res chain seq x y z
N MET A 1 -82.52 -22.61 9.48
CA MET A 1 -81.45 -22.69 10.50
C MET A 1 -80.23 -23.28 9.78
N GLN A 2 -79.20 -22.49 9.41
CA GLN A 2 -77.95 -22.31 10.19
C GLN A 2 -77.28 -23.65 10.54
N LYS A 3 -76.02 -23.99 10.27
CA LYS A 3 -74.75 -23.41 9.77
C LYS A 3 -74.02 -24.61 9.10
N GLU A 4 -73.00 -24.51 8.25
CA GLU A 4 -71.62 -24.13 8.56
C GLU A 4 -70.83 -24.02 7.25
N GLY A 5 -70.14 -22.89 7.06
CA GLY A 5 -69.16 -22.71 6.00
C GLY A 5 -67.86 -23.44 6.34
N ARG A 6 -67.39 -24.31 5.44
CA ARG A 6 -66.03 -24.84 5.49
C ARG A 6 -65.11 -23.89 4.75
N ASN A 7 -64.34 -23.14 5.54
CA ASN A 7 -63.23 -22.31 5.07
C ASN A 7 -62.14 -23.20 4.46
N THR A 8 -62.07 -23.21 3.13
CA THR A 8 -60.90 -23.69 2.39
C THR A 8 -59.79 -22.65 2.50
N TRP A 9 -58.89 -22.85 3.46
CA TRP A 9 -57.60 -22.17 3.47
C TRP A 9 -56.72 -22.77 2.36
N LEU A 10 -56.67 -22.11 1.20
CA LEU A 10 -55.65 -22.36 0.19
C LEU A 10 -54.32 -21.89 0.76
N VAL A 11 -53.54 -22.85 1.27
CA VAL A 11 -52.16 -22.62 1.67
C VAL A 11 -51.37 -22.43 0.37
N HIS A 12 -51.05 -21.18 0.02
CA HIS A 12 -50.12 -20.89 -1.06
C HIS A 12 -48.77 -21.55 -0.71
N PRO A 13 -48.21 -22.43 -1.57
CA PRO A 13 -46.84 -22.89 -1.39
C PRO A 13 -45.92 -21.67 -1.53
N CYS A 14 -45.29 -21.28 -0.43
CA CYS A 14 -44.23 -20.29 -0.44
C CYS A 14 -43.05 -20.93 -1.19
N ASP A 15 -42.89 -20.56 -2.46
CA ASP A 15 -41.70 -20.83 -3.26
C ASP A 15 -40.52 -20.10 -2.59
N ARG A 16 -39.87 -20.80 -1.67
CA ARG A 16 -38.60 -20.39 -1.10
C ARG A 16 -37.58 -20.56 -2.22
N SER A 17 -37.26 -19.44 -2.85
CA SER A 17 -36.11 -19.29 -3.73
C SER A 17 -34.95 -20.17 -3.27
N ASP A 18 -34.56 -21.11 -4.14
CA ASP A 18 -33.46 -22.06 -3.95
C ASP A 18 -32.14 -21.29 -3.81
N VAL A 19 -31.86 -20.81 -2.59
CA VAL A 19 -30.56 -20.30 -2.23
C VAL A 19 -29.62 -21.51 -2.25
N LYS A 20 -28.80 -21.62 -3.30
CA LYS A 20 -27.75 -22.64 -3.39
C LYS A 20 -26.94 -22.64 -2.09
N LYS A 21 -27.15 -23.67 -1.27
CA LYS A 21 -26.45 -23.79 0.02
C LYS A 21 -25.00 -24.13 -0.26
N LEU A 22 -24.08 -23.31 0.24
CA LEU A 22 -22.66 -23.58 0.17
C LEU A 22 -22.35 -24.89 0.91
N THR A 23 -21.57 -25.76 0.27
CA THR A 23 -21.04 -26.99 0.88
C THR A 23 -20.23 -26.67 2.11
N PHE A 24 -20.11 -27.62 3.04
CA PHE A 24 -19.27 -27.46 4.22
C PHE A 24 -17.83 -27.08 3.83
N ALA A 25 -17.29 -27.73 2.79
CA ALA A 25 -15.97 -27.44 2.24
C ALA A 25 -15.82 -25.99 1.72
N GLN A 26 -16.83 -25.43 1.04
CA GLN A 26 -16.79 -24.05 0.54
C GLN A 26 -16.79 -23.01 1.66
N LYS A 27 -17.47 -23.30 2.78
CA LYS A 27 -17.50 -22.40 3.95
C LYS A 27 -16.12 -22.24 4.58
N LEU A 28 -15.24 -23.26 4.49
CA LEU A 28 -13.85 -23.18 5.02
C LEU A 28 -12.96 -22.21 4.24
N TRP A 29 -13.29 -21.88 2.97
CA TRP A 29 -12.51 -20.95 2.15
C TRP A 29 -12.90 -19.48 2.34
N LEU A 30 -14.11 -19.20 2.83
CA LEU A 30 -14.62 -17.83 2.99
C LEU A 30 -13.70 -16.94 3.86
N PRO A 31 -13.22 -17.39 5.03
CA PRO A 31 -12.32 -16.57 5.84
C PRO A 31 -10.99 -16.29 5.12
N LEU A 32 -10.44 -17.26 4.38
CA LEU A 32 -9.20 -17.08 3.63
C LEU A 32 -9.35 -16.00 2.54
N PHE A 33 -10.40 -16.09 1.72
CA PHE A 33 -10.63 -15.09 0.68
C PHE A 33 -10.86 -13.71 1.27
N LEU A 34 -11.62 -13.62 2.37
CA LEU A 34 -11.85 -12.36 3.08
C LEU A 34 -10.54 -11.76 3.61
N SER A 35 -9.70 -12.57 4.25
CA SER A 35 -8.39 -12.14 4.77
C SER A 35 -7.44 -11.69 3.67
N VAL A 36 -7.33 -12.44 2.57
CA VAL A 36 -6.46 -12.08 1.43
C VAL A 36 -6.94 -10.79 0.78
N THR A 37 -8.25 -10.61 0.62
CA THR A 37 -8.83 -9.36 0.08
C THR A 37 -8.51 -8.18 0.98
N CYS A 38 -8.68 -8.33 2.29
CA CYS A 38 -8.38 -7.28 3.27
C CYS A 38 -6.89 -6.90 3.28
N LEU A 39 -5.99 -7.89 3.31
CA LEU A 39 -4.54 -7.65 3.28
C LEU A 39 -4.08 -6.99 1.98
N THR A 40 -4.67 -7.37 0.86
CA THR A 40 -4.39 -6.74 -0.45
C THR A 40 -4.84 -5.28 -0.44
N ALA A 41 -6.04 -4.98 0.09
CA ALA A 41 -6.54 -3.62 0.20
C ALA A 41 -5.66 -2.74 1.08
N ILE A 42 -5.26 -3.24 2.26
CA ILE A 42 -4.35 -2.51 3.18
C ILE A 42 -3.00 -2.26 2.51
N THR A 43 -2.40 -3.29 1.89
CA THR A 43 -1.10 -3.15 1.21
C THR A 43 -1.15 -2.13 0.07
N ALA A 44 -2.24 -2.13 -0.71
CA ALA A 44 -2.43 -1.16 -1.78
C ALA A 44 -2.60 0.27 -1.22
N PHE A 45 -3.35 0.43 -0.14
CA PHE A 45 -3.52 1.71 0.55
C PHE A 45 -2.19 2.22 1.12
N ASP A 46 -1.42 1.37 1.79
CA ASP A 46 -0.13 1.73 2.36
C ASP A 46 0.88 2.12 1.27
N ALA A 47 0.90 1.38 0.16
CA ALA A 47 1.75 1.73 -0.99
C ALA A 47 1.37 3.10 -1.58
N TRP A 48 0.06 3.37 -1.72
CA TRP A 48 -0.44 4.65 -2.20
C TRP A 48 -0.11 5.79 -1.22
N SER A 49 -0.33 5.59 0.07
CA SER A 49 0.00 6.53 1.15
C SER A 49 1.50 6.87 1.15
N LEU A 50 2.37 5.85 1.05
CA LEU A 50 3.82 6.04 0.96
C LEU A 50 4.23 6.81 -0.30
N ARG A 51 3.51 6.65 -1.42
CA ARG A 51 3.73 7.46 -2.61
C ARG A 51 3.37 8.93 -2.37
N GLN A 52 2.25 9.20 -1.69
CA GLN A 52 1.83 10.57 -1.36
C GLN A 52 2.85 11.25 -0.44
N VAL A 53 3.27 10.59 0.65
CA VAL A 53 4.29 11.12 1.58
C VAL A 53 5.58 11.49 0.84
N ARG A 54 6.05 10.62 -0.07
CA ARG A 54 7.27 10.93 -0.85
C ARG A 54 7.10 12.13 -1.79
N ILE A 55 5.92 12.32 -2.36
CA ILE A 55 5.65 13.50 -3.21
C ILE A 55 5.59 14.76 -2.34
N GLU A 56 4.92 14.70 -1.19
CA GLU A 56 4.85 15.81 -0.23
C GLU A 56 6.24 16.22 0.29
N GLU A 57 7.11 15.25 0.57
CA GLU A 57 8.52 15.50 0.89
C GLU A 57 9.24 16.26 -0.25
N ARG A 58 9.04 15.85 -1.51
CA ARG A 58 9.60 16.58 -2.67
C ARG A 58 9.04 18.00 -2.76
N GLU A 59 7.74 18.18 -2.54
CA GLU A 59 7.12 19.51 -2.54
C GLU A 59 7.73 20.41 -1.46
N SER A 60 7.94 19.88 -0.26
CA SER A 60 8.59 20.59 0.85
C SER A 60 10.04 20.97 0.52
N ASP A 61 10.82 20.04 0.00
CA ASP A 61 12.21 20.27 -0.43
C ASP A 61 12.29 21.38 -1.49
N LEU A 62 11.43 21.30 -2.51
CA LEU A 62 11.35 22.31 -3.56
C LEU A 62 10.91 23.68 -3.01
N ALA A 63 9.95 23.72 -2.08
CA ALA A 63 9.54 24.97 -1.44
C ALA A 63 10.71 25.63 -0.69
N ASN A 64 11.48 24.86 0.09
CA ASN A 64 12.68 25.36 0.78
C ASN A 64 13.74 25.87 -0.21
N ASN A 65 13.94 25.15 -1.32
CA ASN A 65 14.87 25.55 -2.38
C ASN A 65 14.44 26.85 -3.07
N ALA A 66 13.15 27.03 -3.32
CA ALA A 66 12.58 28.25 -3.86
C ALA A 66 12.77 29.43 -2.90
N ASP A 67 12.51 29.23 -1.61
CA ASP A 67 12.67 30.27 -0.59
C ASP A 67 14.12 30.75 -0.48
N ASN A 68 15.10 29.86 -0.66
CA ASN A 68 16.52 30.22 -0.71
C ASN A 68 16.84 31.18 -1.87
N VAL A 69 16.35 30.89 -3.08
CA VAL A 69 16.62 31.75 -4.26
C VAL A 69 15.80 33.05 -4.24
N VAL A 70 14.58 33.02 -3.70
CA VAL A 70 13.78 34.23 -3.46
C VAL A 70 14.45 35.11 -2.40
N SER A 71 15.03 34.53 -1.35
CA SER A 71 15.79 35.27 -0.34
C SER A 71 17.04 35.91 -0.92
N LEU A 72 17.76 35.20 -1.80
CA LEU A 72 18.88 35.76 -2.55
C LEU A 72 18.43 36.95 -3.42
N ALA A 73 17.34 36.80 -4.18
CA ALA A 73 16.79 37.88 -5.00
C ALA A 73 16.38 39.09 -4.16
N ARG A 74 15.77 38.85 -2.99
CA ARG A 74 15.42 39.89 -2.03
C ARG A 74 16.64 40.65 -1.53
N GLN A 75 17.73 39.96 -1.20
CA GLN A 75 18.98 40.61 -0.79
C GLN A 75 19.50 41.56 -1.88
N TYR A 76 19.51 41.13 -3.13
CA TYR A 76 19.95 41.96 -4.25
C TYR A 76 18.97 43.11 -4.57
N SER A 77 17.67 42.88 -4.44
CA SER A 77 16.68 43.95 -4.57
C SER A 77 16.81 45.00 -3.45
N ASN A 78 17.22 44.61 -2.24
CA ASN A 78 17.52 45.59 -1.19
C ASN A 78 18.74 46.45 -1.53
N LEU A 79 19.78 45.86 -2.15
CA LEU A 79 20.95 46.61 -2.64
C LEU A 79 20.58 47.58 -3.78
N GLU A 80 19.64 47.18 -4.65
CA GLU A 80 19.04 48.06 -5.67
C GLU A 80 18.30 49.23 -5.01
N GLN A 81 17.44 48.97 -4.02
CA GLN A 81 16.67 50.01 -3.33
C GLN A 81 17.56 51.01 -2.55
N GLN A 82 18.74 50.57 -2.11
CA GLN A 82 19.74 51.40 -1.46
C GLN A 82 20.64 52.15 -2.46
N ALA A 83 20.41 51.99 -3.77
CA ALA A 83 21.25 52.52 -4.85
C ALA A 83 22.71 52.03 -4.82
N THR A 84 23.01 50.94 -4.09
CA THR A 84 24.32 50.29 -4.07
C THR A 84 24.60 49.57 -5.39
N LEU A 85 23.55 49.01 -6.00
CA LEU A 85 23.60 48.39 -7.32
C LEU A 85 22.50 48.97 -8.21
N THR A 86 22.74 49.01 -9.52
CA THR A 86 21.64 49.21 -10.48
C THR A 86 20.76 47.96 -10.52
N ARG A 87 19.50 48.12 -10.93
CA ARG A 87 18.57 46.99 -11.12
C ARG A 87 19.16 45.90 -12.02
N ASP A 88 19.72 46.30 -13.16
CA ASP A 88 20.35 45.37 -14.11
C ASP A 88 21.53 44.62 -13.50
N ALA A 89 22.39 45.31 -12.74
CA ALA A 89 23.52 44.68 -12.06
C ALA A 89 23.06 43.69 -10.99
N ALA A 90 22.05 44.06 -10.20
CA ALA A 90 21.46 43.21 -9.17
C ALA A 90 20.81 41.95 -9.77
N GLN A 91 19.99 42.12 -10.81
CA GLN A 91 19.34 41.04 -11.53
C GLN A 91 20.35 40.09 -12.19
N LYS A 92 21.36 40.64 -12.89
CA LYS A 92 22.41 39.85 -13.51
C LYS A 92 23.18 39.01 -12.48
N ALA A 93 23.54 39.60 -11.35
CA ALA A 93 24.25 38.89 -10.28
C ALA A 93 23.43 37.72 -9.71
N VAL A 94 22.11 37.88 -9.55
CA VAL A 94 21.22 36.79 -9.12
C VAL A 94 21.16 35.67 -10.16
N MET A 95 20.96 36.01 -11.44
CA MET A 95 20.92 35.01 -12.52
C MET A 95 22.23 34.23 -12.61
N GLU A 96 23.39 34.90 -12.53
CA GLU A 96 24.71 34.26 -12.59
C GLU A 96 24.94 33.29 -11.43
N ARG A 97 24.56 33.68 -10.20
CA ARG A 97 24.67 32.82 -9.02
C ARG A 97 23.78 31.59 -9.12
N ILE A 98 22.51 31.79 -9.48
CA ILE A 98 21.51 30.72 -9.52
C ILE A 98 21.78 29.73 -10.66
N LYS A 99 22.31 30.19 -11.81
CA LYS A 99 22.56 29.34 -12.98
C LYS A 99 23.40 28.09 -12.66
N GLY A 100 24.36 28.22 -11.74
CA GLY A 100 25.23 27.12 -11.30
C GLY A 100 24.67 26.26 -10.16
N MET A 101 23.62 26.71 -9.46
CA MET A 101 23.09 26.00 -8.28
C MET A 101 22.38 24.71 -8.67
N ARG A 102 22.63 23.64 -7.91
CA ARG A 102 22.02 22.32 -8.06
C ARG A 102 21.56 21.81 -6.70
N PHE A 103 20.57 20.92 -6.71
CA PHE A 103 20.05 20.26 -5.51
C PHE A 103 19.52 18.88 -5.87
N GLY A 104 19.38 18.01 -4.86
CA GLY A 104 19.03 16.61 -5.09
C GLY A 104 20.01 15.92 -6.04
N LYS A 105 19.51 15.04 -6.91
CA LYS A 105 20.32 14.31 -7.89
C LYS A 105 20.68 15.17 -9.11
N ASP A 106 19.71 15.96 -9.58
CA ASP A 106 19.79 16.68 -10.84
C ASP A 106 18.81 17.86 -10.93
N GLY A 107 18.35 18.35 -9.78
CA GLY A 107 17.52 19.53 -9.65
C GLY A 107 18.29 20.79 -10.04
N TYR A 108 17.57 21.73 -10.66
CA TYR A 108 18.12 23.01 -11.13
C TYR A 108 17.03 24.07 -11.14
N TYR A 109 17.46 25.33 -11.27
CA TYR A 109 16.61 26.51 -11.27
C TYR A 109 16.48 27.10 -12.67
N THR A 110 15.34 27.70 -12.95
CA THR A 110 15.10 28.56 -14.11
C THR A 110 14.39 29.82 -13.65
N ILE A 111 14.51 30.89 -14.43
CA ILE A 111 13.89 32.18 -14.12
C ILE A 111 13.17 32.66 -15.36
N MET A 112 11.91 33.06 -15.21
CA MET A 112 11.13 33.72 -16.25
C MET A 112 10.42 34.96 -15.68
N THR A 113 9.79 35.75 -16.55
CA THR A 113 8.92 36.84 -16.13
C THR A 113 7.45 36.43 -16.04
N ASP A 114 6.63 37.28 -15.43
CA ASP A 114 5.17 37.15 -15.30
C ASP A 114 4.37 37.41 -16.60
N GLU A 115 5.03 37.99 -17.60
CA GLU A 115 4.76 37.75 -19.02
C GLU A 115 5.72 36.64 -19.46
N PRO A 116 5.27 35.46 -19.92
CA PRO A 116 6.06 34.21 -19.91
C PRO A 116 7.30 34.24 -20.82
N LYS A 117 8.33 35.00 -20.46
CA LYS A 117 9.58 35.19 -21.18
C LYS A 117 10.71 34.62 -20.34
N MET A 118 11.49 33.73 -20.93
CA MET A 118 12.60 33.09 -20.22
C MET A 118 13.76 34.07 -20.03
N LEU A 119 14.22 34.22 -18.79
CA LEU A 119 15.38 35.04 -18.44
C LEU A 119 16.64 34.19 -18.28
N MET A 120 16.51 33.01 -17.67
CA MET A 120 17.64 32.13 -17.40
C MET A 120 17.19 30.66 -17.42
N HIS A 121 17.88 29.86 -18.24
CA HIS A 121 17.79 28.41 -18.20
C HIS A 121 19.20 27.80 -18.29
N PRO A 122 19.62 26.92 -17.37
CA PRO A 122 21.00 26.44 -17.32
C PRO A 122 21.37 25.49 -18.47
N PHE A 123 20.39 24.75 -19.02
CA PHE A 123 20.62 23.69 -20.01
C PHE A 123 19.95 23.89 -21.37
N LYS A 124 19.18 24.98 -21.55
CA LYS A 124 18.37 25.24 -22.75
C LYS A 124 18.53 26.71 -23.14
N PRO A 125 19.76 27.12 -23.54
CA PRO A 125 20.05 28.51 -23.90
C PRO A 125 19.15 29.03 -25.02
N GLU A 126 18.66 28.16 -25.90
CA GLU A 126 17.72 28.46 -26.98
C GLU A 126 16.36 29.00 -26.50
N LEU A 127 16.02 28.83 -25.22
CA LEU A 127 14.80 29.38 -24.63
C LEU A 127 14.98 30.83 -24.17
N ILE A 128 16.20 31.23 -23.82
CA ILE A 128 16.48 32.54 -23.20
C ILE A 128 16.06 33.67 -24.14
N GLY A 129 15.28 34.61 -23.60
CA GLY A 129 14.75 35.77 -24.33
C GLY A 129 13.47 35.51 -25.13
N ARG A 130 13.04 34.25 -25.28
CA ARG A 130 11.80 33.91 -26.00
C ARG A 130 10.57 34.09 -25.12
N THR A 131 9.48 34.52 -25.73
CA THR A 131 8.13 34.45 -25.16
C THR A 131 7.58 33.04 -25.38
N LEU A 132 7.07 32.42 -24.31
CA LEU A 132 6.76 31.00 -24.20
C LEU A 132 5.31 30.75 -23.73
N GLY A 133 4.41 31.73 -23.87
CA GLY A 133 3.00 31.60 -23.47
C GLY A 133 2.29 30.43 -24.16
N ASP A 134 2.60 30.19 -25.44
CA ASP A 134 2.02 29.09 -26.22
C ASP A 134 2.85 27.80 -26.18
N PHE A 135 3.94 27.78 -25.42
CA PHE A 135 4.81 26.61 -25.34
C PHE A 135 4.08 25.47 -24.62
N LYS A 136 4.02 24.32 -25.29
CA LYS A 136 3.43 23.09 -24.75
C LYS A 136 4.51 22.05 -24.52
N ASP A 137 4.40 21.34 -23.41
CA ASP A 137 5.13 20.08 -23.24
C ASP A 137 4.55 18.99 -24.17
N ALA A 138 5.16 17.81 -24.19
CA ALA A 138 4.70 16.71 -25.05
C ALA A 138 3.32 16.15 -24.68
N ASN A 139 2.83 16.43 -23.47
CA ASN A 139 1.48 16.06 -23.03
C ASN A 139 0.44 17.16 -23.34
N GLY A 140 0.85 18.28 -23.94
CA GLY A 140 -0.02 19.40 -24.29
C GLY A 140 -0.18 20.46 -23.18
N THR A 141 0.53 20.33 -22.07
CA THR A 141 0.52 21.28 -20.94
C THR A 141 1.15 22.59 -21.37
N LEU A 142 0.41 23.71 -21.26
CA LEU A 142 0.94 25.06 -21.47
C LEU A 142 1.86 25.47 -20.30
N LEU A 143 3.06 24.89 -20.26
CA LEU A 143 3.97 24.88 -19.11
C LEU A 143 4.19 26.28 -18.52
N TYR A 144 4.65 27.22 -19.33
CA TYR A 144 5.02 28.55 -18.83
C TYR A 144 3.81 29.44 -18.57
N GLN A 145 2.71 29.25 -19.31
CA GLN A 145 1.45 29.93 -19.01
C GLN A 145 0.88 29.46 -17.68
N GLU A 146 0.93 28.16 -17.39
CA GLU A 146 0.46 27.60 -16.12
C GLU A 146 1.32 28.07 -14.96
N ALA A 147 2.64 28.15 -15.13
CA ALA A 147 3.52 28.75 -14.15
C ALA A 147 3.17 30.22 -13.87
N VAL A 148 2.83 31.01 -14.88
CA VAL A 148 2.32 32.38 -14.70
C VAL A 148 0.98 32.38 -13.95
N ASN A 149 0.05 31.49 -14.29
CA ASN A 149 -1.26 31.40 -13.64
C ASN A 149 -1.10 31.09 -12.14
N VAL A 150 -0.27 30.10 -11.79
CA VAL A 150 0.04 29.73 -10.40
C VAL A 150 0.69 30.88 -9.65
N ALA A 151 1.68 31.54 -10.26
CA ALA A 151 2.34 32.70 -9.66
C ALA A 151 1.37 33.86 -9.40
N LYS A 152 0.43 34.12 -10.32
CA LYS A 152 -0.57 35.19 -10.17
C LYS A 152 -1.64 34.87 -9.12
N ALA A 153 -2.11 33.62 -9.07
CA ALA A 153 -3.17 33.20 -8.16
C ALA A 153 -2.73 33.20 -6.69
N ASN A 154 -1.58 32.56 -6.41
CA ASN A 154 -1.18 32.25 -5.04
C ASN A 154 0.20 32.82 -4.67
N GLY A 155 0.92 33.41 -5.61
CA GLY A 155 2.32 33.82 -5.44
C GLY A 155 3.31 32.65 -5.48
N ALA A 156 2.88 31.43 -5.15
CA ALA A 156 3.65 30.21 -5.25
C ALA A 156 2.74 28.98 -5.41
N GLY A 157 3.27 27.87 -5.89
CA GLY A 157 2.53 26.62 -6.06
C GLY A 157 3.33 25.59 -6.83
N PHE A 158 2.68 24.56 -7.36
CA PHE A 158 3.34 23.47 -8.07
C PHE A 158 2.70 23.23 -9.42
N ILE A 159 3.51 22.83 -10.39
CA ILE A 159 3.05 22.34 -11.69
C ILE A 159 3.69 21.00 -12.01
N HIS A 160 2.97 20.18 -12.76
CA HIS A 160 3.43 18.88 -13.26
C HIS A 160 3.47 18.91 -14.79
N TYR A 161 4.57 18.45 -15.36
CA TYR A 161 4.76 18.37 -16.81
C TYR A 161 5.84 17.32 -17.13
N VAL A 162 6.05 17.04 -18.42
CA VAL A 162 7.18 16.21 -18.87
C VAL A 162 8.32 17.05 -19.43
N TRP A 163 9.55 16.73 -19.02
CA TRP A 163 10.74 17.46 -19.47
C TRP A 163 11.93 16.51 -19.61
N PRO A 164 12.85 16.74 -20.56
CA PRO A 164 14.08 15.97 -20.62
C PRO A 164 14.98 16.22 -19.40
N ARG A 165 15.67 15.18 -18.94
CA ARG A 165 16.76 15.32 -17.96
C ARG A 165 17.95 16.06 -18.59
N PRO A 166 18.75 16.86 -17.84
CA PRO A 166 19.94 17.47 -18.41
C PRO A 166 20.86 16.44 -19.07
N GLY A 167 21.15 16.62 -20.37
CA GLY A 167 21.99 15.71 -21.15
C GLY A 167 21.28 14.48 -21.74
N GLU A 168 19.97 14.34 -21.53
CA GLU A 168 19.16 13.27 -22.12
C GLU A 168 18.02 13.86 -22.97
N ASP A 169 17.56 13.14 -24.00
CA ASP A 169 16.38 13.53 -24.78
C ASP A 169 15.09 12.88 -24.27
N ARG A 170 15.22 11.89 -23.39
CA ARG A 170 14.07 11.14 -22.85
C ARG A 170 13.25 12.06 -21.95
N LEU A 171 11.97 12.21 -22.30
CA LEU A 171 11.00 12.95 -21.51
C LEU A 171 10.62 12.14 -20.26
N VAL A 172 10.67 12.80 -19.11
CA VAL A 172 10.33 12.20 -17.82
C VAL A 172 9.40 13.12 -17.03
N PRO A 173 8.47 12.58 -16.23
CA PRO A 173 7.61 13.39 -15.37
C PRO A 173 8.42 14.24 -14.41
N LYS A 174 8.05 15.52 -14.31
CA LYS A 174 8.71 16.51 -13.48
C LYS A 174 7.68 17.28 -12.66
N LEU A 175 7.97 17.39 -11.36
CA LEU A 175 7.29 18.27 -10.42
C LEU A 175 8.13 19.54 -10.26
N THR A 176 7.52 20.71 -10.40
CA THR A 176 8.23 21.99 -10.31
C THR A 176 7.48 22.94 -9.40
N ARG A 177 8.21 23.50 -8.43
CA ARG A 177 7.78 24.62 -7.59
C ARG A 177 7.87 25.91 -8.38
N ILE A 178 6.82 26.70 -8.26
CA ILE A 178 6.69 28.05 -8.78
C ILE A 178 6.77 29.00 -7.59
N ALA A 179 7.63 30.01 -7.67
CA ALA A 179 7.70 31.07 -6.67
C ALA A 179 7.89 32.44 -7.32
N SER A 180 6.96 33.36 -7.05
CA SER A 180 6.98 34.72 -7.59
C SER A 180 7.85 35.66 -6.73
N PHE A 181 8.54 36.57 -7.40
CA PHE A 181 9.25 37.69 -6.80
C PHE A 181 8.80 38.99 -7.45
N LYS A 182 7.75 39.57 -6.85
CA LYS A 182 7.03 40.75 -7.37
C LYS A 182 7.91 41.97 -7.68
N PRO A 183 8.94 42.34 -6.88
CA PRO A 183 9.74 43.54 -7.18
C PRO A 183 10.36 43.54 -8.58
N TRP A 184 10.63 42.35 -9.13
CA TRP A 184 11.20 42.18 -10.46
C TRP A 184 10.23 41.60 -11.49
N GLY A 185 9.00 41.26 -11.11
CA GLY A 185 8.10 40.50 -11.97
C GLY A 185 8.67 39.13 -12.33
N TRP A 186 9.51 38.57 -11.46
CA TRP A 186 10.20 37.30 -11.72
C TRP A 186 9.40 36.14 -11.17
N ILE A 187 9.52 35.01 -11.85
CA ILE A 187 9.02 33.72 -11.42
C ILE A 187 10.21 32.76 -11.45
N PHE A 188 10.53 32.23 -10.27
CA PHE A 188 11.49 31.15 -10.09
C PHE A 188 10.78 29.82 -10.29
N LEU A 189 11.43 28.94 -11.03
CA LEU A 189 11.01 27.56 -11.19
C LEU A 189 12.16 26.66 -10.79
N ASP A 190 11.90 25.75 -9.85
CA ASP A 190 12.82 24.69 -9.46
C ASP A 190 12.06 23.37 -9.39
N GLY A 191 12.65 22.30 -9.90
CA GLY A 191 11.90 21.05 -10.03
C GLY A 191 12.75 19.80 -10.00
N VAL A 192 12.12 18.70 -9.60
CA VAL A 192 12.68 17.36 -9.54
C VAL A 192 11.88 16.41 -10.42
N TYR A 193 12.56 15.38 -10.92
CA TYR A 193 11.95 14.30 -11.68
C TYR A 193 11.32 13.27 -10.74
N LEU A 194 10.20 12.67 -11.15
CA LEU A 194 9.40 11.76 -10.33
C LEU A 194 9.54 10.28 -10.71
N ASP A 195 10.35 9.97 -11.73
CA ASP A 195 10.50 8.61 -12.25
C ASP A 195 11.11 7.63 -11.23
N ASP A 196 11.91 8.12 -10.29
CA ASP A 196 12.44 7.35 -9.16
C ASP A 196 11.33 6.92 -8.18
N ILE A 197 10.40 7.83 -7.85
CA ILE A 197 9.25 7.56 -6.97
C ILE A 197 8.34 6.51 -7.59
N ASP A 198 8.02 6.68 -8.87
CA ASP A 198 7.15 5.75 -9.61
C ASP A 198 7.82 4.37 -9.76
N THR A 199 9.11 4.32 -10.10
CA THR A 199 9.86 3.06 -10.17
C THR A 199 9.88 2.33 -8.83
N ALA A 200 10.17 3.04 -7.74
CA ALA A 200 10.17 2.47 -6.40
C ALA A 200 8.76 2.03 -5.94
N PHE A 201 7.71 2.76 -6.34
CA PHE A 201 6.32 2.37 -6.09
C PHE A 201 5.96 1.06 -6.80
N HIS A 202 6.33 0.90 -8.08
CA HIS A 202 6.11 -0.35 -8.81
C HIS A 202 6.88 -1.53 -8.22
N HIS A 203 8.14 -1.32 -7.81
CA HIS A 203 8.91 -2.36 -7.13
C HIS A 203 8.28 -2.80 -5.81
N LEU A 204 7.76 -1.84 -5.03
CA LEU A 204 7.04 -2.14 -3.79
C LEU A 204 5.78 -2.99 -4.07
N LEU A 205 4.97 -2.60 -5.05
CA LEU A 205 3.76 -3.33 -5.42
C LEU A 205 4.06 -4.75 -5.87
N ILE A 206 5.06 -4.95 -6.74
CA ILE A 206 5.43 -6.28 -7.25
C ILE A 206 5.96 -7.16 -6.11
N ARG A 207 6.85 -6.61 -5.27
CA ARG A 207 7.43 -7.36 -4.15
C ARG A 207 6.37 -7.76 -3.12
N SER A 208 5.55 -6.81 -2.68
CA SER A 208 4.49 -7.08 -1.71
C SER A 208 3.42 -8.01 -2.28
N GLY A 209 3.06 -7.84 -3.55
CA GLY A 209 2.15 -8.73 -4.27
C GLY A 209 2.68 -10.17 -4.37
N ALA A 210 3.97 -10.35 -4.66
CA ALA A 210 4.60 -11.67 -4.71
C ALA A 210 4.60 -12.37 -3.33
N ILE A 211 4.86 -11.62 -2.26
CA ILE A 211 4.80 -12.14 -0.88
C ILE A 211 3.37 -12.54 -0.52
N LEU A 212 2.39 -11.68 -0.81
CA LEU A 212 0.97 -11.98 -0.57
C LEU A 212 0.52 -13.23 -1.35
N ALA A 213 0.92 -13.36 -2.61
CA ALA A 213 0.61 -14.53 -3.43
C ALA A 213 1.24 -15.81 -2.86
N ALA A 214 2.49 -15.77 -2.40
CA ALA A 214 3.17 -16.91 -1.79
C ALA A 214 2.49 -17.34 -0.47
N VAL A 215 2.12 -16.39 0.38
CA VAL A 215 1.39 -16.66 1.64
C VAL A 215 0.00 -17.19 1.36
N ALA A 216 -0.75 -16.60 0.42
CA ALA A 216 -2.07 -17.06 0.02
C ALA A 216 -2.02 -18.50 -0.54
N LEU A 217 -1.00 -18.82 -1.35
CA LEU A 217 -0.77 -20.17 -1.87
C LEU A 217 -0.48 -21.16 -0.73
N MET A 218 0.41 -20.80 0.20
CA MET A 218 0.73 -21.64 1.36
C MET A 218 -0.53 -21.94 2.20
N LEU A 219 -1.30 -20.90 2.55
CA LEU A 219 -2.54 -21.05 3.32
C LEU A 219 -3.59 -21.87 2.56
N SER A 220 -3.69 -21.70 1.24
CA SER A 220 -4.57 -22.49 0.39
C SER A 220 -4.21 -23.98 0.41
N VAL A 221 -2.92 -24.32 0.38
CA VAL A 221 -2.45 -25.71 0.50
C VAL A 221 -2.81 -26.30 1.87
N VAL A 222 -2.64 -25.54 2.95
CA VAL A 222 -3.01 -25.98 4.31
C VAL A 222 -4.52 -26.23 4.43
N ILE A 223 -5.36 -25.28 3.97
CA ILE A 223 -6.82 -25.42 4.00
C ILE A 223 -7.26 -26.61 3.13
N ALA A 224 -6.67 -26.80 1.96
CA ALA A 224 -6.94 -27.96 1.10
C ALA A 224 -6.55 -29.28 1.78
N ALA A 225 -5.41 -29.34 2.47
CA ALA A 225 -4.98 -30.53 3.21
C ALA A 225 -5.93 -30.86 4.39
N LEU A 226 -6.35 -29.84 5.15
CA LEU A 226 -7.32 -29.99 6.24
C LEU A 226 -8.68 -30.44 5.74
N ASN A 227 -9.19 -29.83 4.65
CA ASN A 227 -10.47 -30.18 4.07
C ASN A 227 -10.48 -31.65 3.59
N ARG A 228 -9.40 -32.10 2.93
CA ARG A 228 -9.21 -33.52 2.55
C ARG A 228 -9.16 -34.44 3.77
N GLY A 229 -8.49 -34.03 4.85
CA GLY A 229 -8.39 -34.79 6.10
C GLY A 229 -9.75 -34.96 6.78
N LEU A 230 -10.53 -33.88 6.89
CA LEU A 230 -11.87 -33.88 7.48
C LEU A 230 -12.84 -34.79 6.71
N GLN A 231 -12.84 -34.70 5.38
CA GLN A 231 -13.68 -35.56 4.53
C GLN A 231 -13.33 -37.05 4.69
N ARG A 232 -12.03 -37.38 4.81
CA ARG A 232 -11.59 -38.77 5.06
C ARG A 232 -11.99 -39.28 6.45
N SER A 233 -11.89 -38.43 7.48
CA SER A 233 -12.20 -38.82 8.86
C SER A 233 -13.70 -38.95 9.14
N LEU A 234 -14.54 -38.17 8.45
CA LEU A 234 -16.00 -38.16 8.66
C LEU A 234 -16.74 -39.13 7.72
N GLY A 235 -16.05 -39.74 6.75
CA GLY A 235 -16.62 -40.77 5.86
C GLY A 235 -17.56 -40.24 4.78
N GLY A 236 -17.56 -38.93 4.50
CA GLY A 236 -18.45 -38.29 3.52
C GLY A 236 -18.74 -36.82 3.88
N GLU A 237 -19.63 -36.18 3.13
CA GLU A 237 -20.10 -34.83 3.47
C GLU A 237 -21.05 -34.91 4.68
N PRO A 238 -20.94 -34.02 5.68
CA PRO A 238 -21.77 -34.10 6.88
C PRO A 238 -23.28 -34.02 6.58
N ASP A 239 -23.64 -33.37 5.47
CA ASP A 239 -25.02 -33.30 4.99
C ASP A 239 -25.53 -34.67 4.51
N ASP A 240 -24.69 -35.49 3.87
CA ASP A 240 -25.02 -36.86 3.46
C ASP A 240 -25.27 -37.77 4.69
N ALA A 241 -24.43 -37.62 5.73
CA ALA A 241 -24.58 -38.36 6.98
C ALA A 241 -25.84 -37.92 7.74
N ALA A 242 -26.15 -36.62 7.76
CA ALA A 242 -27.37 -36.09 8.34
C ALA A 242 -28.63 -36.53 7.57
N GLU A 243 -28.55 -36.64 6.25
CA GLU A 243 -29.64 -37.13 5.41
C GLU A 243 -29.87 -38.63 5.59
N ALA A 244 -28.80 -39.43 5.65
CA ALA A 244 -28.88 -40.86 5.94
C ALA A 244 -29.50 -41.12 7.33
N ALA A 245 -29.12 -40.34 8.34
CA ALA A 245 -29.70 -40.41 9.68
C ALA A 245 -31.20 -40.03 9.69
N ARG A 246 -31.60 -38.98 8.93
CA ARG A 246 -33.01 -38.60 8.77
C ARG A 246 -33.83 -39.68 8.07
N ARG A 247 -33.29 -40.31 7.02
CA ARG A 247 -33.95 -41.44 6.32
C ARG A 247 -34.12 -42.66 7.23
N GLY A 248 -33.18 -42.91 8.13
CA GLY A 248 -33.30 -43.95 9.16
C GLY A 248 -34.37 -43.65 10.22
N ALA A 249 -34.51 -42.38 10.62
CA ALA A 249 -35.51 -41.94 11.59
C ALA A 249 -36.94 -41.88 11.01
N SER A 250 -37.09 -41.67 9.69
CA SER A 250 -38.39 -41.61 9.00
C SER A 250 -38.99 -42.97 8.61
N GLY A 251 -38.45 -44.09 9.10
CA GLY A 251 -39.14 -45.40 9.04
C GLY A 251 -38.79 -46.30 7.85
N GLY A 252 -37.50 -46.60 7.63
CA GLY A 252 -37.03 -47.55 6.62
C GLY A 252 -36.03 -48.58 7.16
N LEU A 253 -36.43 -49.43 8.12
CA LEU A 253 -35.61 -50.57 8.56
C LEU A 253 -35.84 -51.77 7.63
N SER A 254 -35.17 -51.78 6.48
CA SER A 254 -35.01 -52.99 5.66
C SER A 254 -33.65 -53.05 4.96
N VAL A 255 -32.57 -52.77 5.71
CA VAL A 255 -31.22 -53.12 5.25
C VAL A 255 -30.94 -54.58 5.58
N ARG A 256 -31.19 -55.46 4.61
CA ARG A 256 -30.75 -56.86 4.61
C ARG A 256 -29.22 -56.88 4.50
N ARG A 257 -28.51 -57.02 5.63
CA ARG A 257 -27.08 -57.37 5.63
C ARG A 257 -26.91 -58.80 5.14
N SER A 258 -26.40 -58.99 3.92
CA SER A 258 -25.85 -60.27 3.50
C SER A 258 -24.47 -60.45 4.13
N SER A 259 -24.42 -61.16 5.25
CA SER A 259 -23.18 -61.69 5.83
C SER A 259 -22.61 -62.77 4.92
N SER A 260 -21.58 -62.44 4.12
CA SER A 260 -20.68 -63.46 3.57
C SER A 260 -19.24 -62.93 3.43
N ARG A 261 -18.49 -62.98 4.54
CA ARG A 261 -17.05 -63.28 4.54
C ARG A 261 -16.62 -63.61 5.98
N ARG A 262 -16.19 -64.86 6.17
CA ARG A 262 -15.72 -65.44 7.44
C ARG A 262 -14.47 -64.69 7.95
N PRO A 263 -14.29 -64.51 9.26
CA PRO A 263 -13.00 -64.15 9.85
C PRO A 263 -12.10 -65.41 9.91
N ARG A 264 -10.85 -65.27 9.48
CA ARG A 264 -9.81 -66.29 9.55
C ARG A 264 -8.85 -65.93 10.70
N LEU A 265 -8.87 -66.80 11.73
CA LEU A 265 -7.84 -67.04 12.76
C LEU A 265 -7.82 -66.15 14.02
N LEU A 266 -8.52 -66.65 15.05
CA LEU A 266 -7.98 -66.75 16.41
C LEU A 266 -7.68 -68.23 16.66
N ASN A 267 -6.39 -68.61 16.76
CA ASN A 267 -5.96 -69.74 17.59
C ASN A 267 -4.44 -69.70 17.81
N HIS A 268 -3.99 -69.02 18.88
CA HIS A 268 -2.94 -69.52 19.76
C HIS A 268 -3.03 -68.79 21.09
N SER A 269 -3.75 -69.43 22.01
CA SER A 269 -3.65 -69.20 23.43
C SER A 269 -2.49 -70.03 24.00
N ALA A 270 -1.83 -69.47 25.02
CA ALA A 270 -1.29 -70.12 26.22
C ALA A 270 0.22 -69.89 26.47
N GLY A 271 0.49 -69.30 27.64
CA GLY A 271 1.82 -69.08 28.24
C GLY A 271 1.85 -67.76 29.01
N ARG A 272 0.95 -67.54 29.98
CA ARG A 272 1.15 -67.72 31.43
C ARG A 272 2.39 -67.00 32.02
N HIS A 273 2.06 -66.13 32.98
CA HIS A 273 2.73 -65.83 34.25
C HIS A 273 3.82 -64.74 34.34
N THR A 274 3.54 -63.84 35.31
CA THR A 274 4.44 -62.98 36.11
C THR A 274 5.19 -61.89 35.32
N ASP A 275 5.20 -60.62 35.71
CA ASP A 275 5.53 -60.11 37.04
C ASP A 275 5.08 -58.65 37.16
N TRP A 276 4.36 -58.32 38.23
CA TRP A 276 4.00 -56.96 38.62
C TRP A 276 4.97 -56.56 39.73
N HIS A 277 5.98 -55.72 39.47
CA HIS A 277 6.52 -54.75 40.42
C HIS A 277 7.66 -53.92 39.81
N ARG A 278 7.67 -52.64 40.20
CA ARG A 278 8.87 -51.78 40.35
C ARG A 278 9.33 -51.00 39.12
N SER A 279 8.77 -49.80 38.94
CA SER A 279 9.56 -48.55 38.89
C SER A 279 8.64 -47.33 38.92
N SER A 280 8.29 -46.91 40.13
CA SER A 280 7.85 -45.55 40.42
C SER A 280 8.86 -44.96 41.40
N ARG A 281 9.63 -43.97 40.93
CA ARG A 281 10.23 -42.90 41.73
C ARG A 281 11.02 -41.96 40.83
N HIS A 282 10.51 -40.74 40.69
CA HIS A 282 11.22 -39.46 40.81
C HIS A 282 10.51 -38.39 39.97
N PHE A 283 9.67 -37.57 40.60
CA PHE A 283 9.90 -36.13 40.56
C PHE A 283 9.17 -35.48 41.73
N ALA A 284 9.94 -35.13 42.75
CA ALA A 284 9.48 -34.41 43.92
C ALA A 284 9.48 -32.91 43.61
N TRP A 285 8.40 -32.26 44.02
CA TRP A 285 8.28 -30.81 44.15
C TRP A 285 9.17 -30.33 45.30
N ASN A 286 9.99 -29.30 45.08
CA ASN A 286 10.72 -28.62 46.16
C ASN A 286 10.73 -27.11 45.93
N PRO A 287 10.14 -26.29 46.83
CA PRO A 287 10.35 -24.86 46.89
C PRO A 287 11.46 -24.53 47.90
N THR A 288 11.96 -23.29 47.84
CA THR A 288 12.88 -22.60 48.78
C THR A 288 14.37 -22.72 48.47
N THR A 289 15.01 -21.58 48.18
CA THR A 289 15.83 -20.80 49.13
C THR A 289 16.45 -19.57 48.43
N LYS A 290 16.15 -18.37 48.94
CA LYS A 290 17.07 -17.42 49.60
C LYS A 290 17.99 -16.59 48.68
N SER A 291 17.68 -15.28 48.66
CA SER A 291 18.57 -14.13 48.84
C SER A 291 19.99 -14.18 48.30
N ASN A 292 20.31 -13.25 47.39
CA ASN A 292 21.49 -12.39 47.54
C ASN A 292 21.28 -11.03 46.86
N GLU A 293 21.43 -9.98 47.66
CA GLU A 293 21.64 -8.60 47.24
C GLU A 293 22.99 -8.45 46.53
N ALA A 294 23.03 -7.62 45.49
CA ALA A 294 24.15 -6.73 45.13
C ALA A 294 23.64 -5.82 43.99
N LEU A 295 23.27 -4.59 44.30
CA LEU A 295 24.05 -3.39 43.98
C LEU A 295 24.52 -3.34 42.52
N LEU A 296 23.93 -2.43 41.73
CA LEU A 296 24.69 -1.37 41.07
C LEU A 296 23.73 -0.31 40.52
N THR A 297 23.77 0.82 41.21
CA THR A 297 23.31 2.13 40.75
C THR A 297 24.08 2.54 39.50
N THR A 298 23.40 3.12 38.51
CA THR A 298 24.07 4.02 37.57
C THR A 298 23.18 5.24 37.37
N ARG A 299 23.65 6.36 37.96
CA ARG A 299 23.16 7.71 37.72
C ARG A 299 23.43 8.08 36.25
N TYR A 300 22.41 8.60 35.57
CA TYR A 300 22.58 9.35 34.33
C TYR A 300 22.52 10.84 34.68
N ARG A 301 23.62 11.58 34.51
CA ARG A 301 23.68 13.04 34.56
C ARG A 301 24.63 13.55 33.49
N GLY A 302 24.06 14.15 32.44
CA GLY A 302 24.52 15.34 31.72
C GLY A 302 25.81 15.29 30.90
N ARG A 303 25.66 15.58 29.61
CA ARG A 303 26.10 16.85 29.00
C ARG A 303 25.09 17.30 27.96
#